data_AF-A0A139NK61-F1
#
_entry.id   AF-A0A139NK61-F1
#
_cell.length_a   1.000
_cell.length_b   1.000
_cell.length_c   1.000
_cell.angle_alpha   90.00
_cell.angle_beta   90.00
_cell.angle_gamma   90.00
#
_symmetry.space_group_name_H-M   'P 1'
#
loop_
_entity.id
_entity.type
_entity.pdbx_description
1 polymer ?
#
loop_
_entity_poly.entity_id
_entity_poly.type
_entity_poly.pdbx_seq_one_letter_code
_entity_poly.pdbx_strand_id
1 'polypeptide(L)' 'MTDRLRFVGKQLGILFLILLIAMVIFFAGLMIGYSVIGSHSNPWEIFSPSTWGQVFKKLTGN' A
#
# COMPACT_ATOMS: atom_id res chain seq x y z
N MET A 1 -31.38 -21.92 -3.37
CA MET A 1 -30.99 -20.56 -3.82
C MET A 1 -30.01 -19.86 -2.86
N THR A 2 -29.72 -20.42 -1.68
CA THR A 2 -28.83 -19.84 -0.65
C THR A 2 -27.35 -20.18 -0.87
N ASP A 3 -27.06 -21.21 -1.67
CA ASP A 3 -25.70 -21.71 -1.91
C ASP A 3 -24.82 -20.72 -2.67
N ARG A 4 -25.41 -19.95 -3.60
CA ARG A 4 -24.70 -18.93 -4.39
C ARG A 4 -24.22 -17.76 -3.52
N LEU A 5 -25.02 -17.31 -2.56
CA LEU A 5 -24.63 -16.22 -1.64
C LEU A 5 -23.47 -16.62 -0.73
N ARG A 6 -23.49 -17.87 -0.24
CA ARG A 6 -22.39 -18.42 0.57
C ARG A 6 -21.10 -18.54 -0.23
N PHE A 7 -21.20 -18.88 -1.52
CA PHE A 7 -20.06 -18.98 -2.43
C PHE A 7 -19.47 -17.60 -2.75
N VAL A 8 -20.33 -16.63 -3.08
CA VAL A 8 -19.91 -15.26 -3.38
C VAL A 8 -19.29 -14.60 -2.15
N GLY A 9 -19.88 -14.75 -0.96
CA GLY A 9 -19.30 -14.21 0.28
C GLY A 9 -17.92 -14.81 0.60
N LYS A 10 -17.73 -16.11 0.34
CA LYS A 10 -16.43 -16.78 0.54
C LYS A 10 -15.38 -16.33 -0.49
N GLN A 11 -15.77 -16.15 -1.76
CA GLN A 11 -14.88 -15.57 -2.78
C GLN A 11 -14.54 -14.11 -2.49
N LEU A 12 -15.51 -13.30 -2.06
CA LEU A 12 -15.26 -11.91 -1.67
C LEU A 12 -14.29 -11.83 -0.49
N GLY A 13 -14.44 -12.71 0.51
CA GLY A 13 -13.55 -12.77 1.66
C GLY A 13 -12.10 -13.12 1.27
N ILE A 14 -11.92 -14.07 0.35
CA ILE A 14 -10.58 -14.43 -0.16
C ILE A 14 -9.99 -13.28 -0.98
N LEU A 15 -10.77 -12.63 -1.85
CA LEU A 15 -10.33 -11.45 -2.59
C LEU A 15 -9.93 -10.31 -1.67
N PHE A 16 -10.73 -10.06 -0.62
CA PHE A 16 -10.44 -9.05 0.39
C PHE A 16 -9.15 -9.39 1.16
N LEU A 17 -8.94 -10.65 1.51
CA LEU A 17 -7.72 -11.12 2.18
C LEU A 17 -6.49 -10.90 1.29
N ILE A 18 -6.57 -11.27 0.02
CA ILE A 18 -5.48 -11.05 -0.97
C ILE A 18 -5.22 -9.56 -1.14
N LEU A 19 -6.28 -8.75 -1.26
CA LEU A 19 -6.16 -7.29 -1.36
C LEU A 19 -5.43 -6.71 -0.14
N LEU A 20 -5.77 -7.18 1.06
CA LEU A 20 -5.16 -6.73 2.30
C LEU A 20 -3.67 -7.10 2.35
N ILE A 21 -3.32 -8.33 1.96
CA ILE A 21 -1.92 -8.77 1.85
C ILE A 21 -1.17 -7.94 0.82
N ALA A 22 -1.74 -7.72 -0.37
CA ALA A 22 -1.15 -6.90 -1.41
C ALA A 22 -0.94 -5.46 -0.93
N MET A 23 -1.87 -4.91 -0.16
CA MET A 23 -1.76 -3.58 0.42
C MET A 23 -0.62 -3.50 1.44
N VAL A 24 -0.45 -4.51 2.28
CA VAL A 24 0.68 -4.59 3.24
C VAL A 24 2.02 -4.65 2.50
N ILE A 25 2.13 -5.51 1.47
CA ILE A 25 3.35 -5.61 0.66
C ILE A 25 3.65 -4.29 -0.06
N PHE A 26 2.61 -3.63 -0.58
CA PHE A 26 2.74 -2.33 -1.24
C PHE A 26 3.27 -1.26 -0.29
N PHE A 27 2.71 -1.14 0.92
CA PHE A 27 3.21 -0.20 1.93
C PHE A 27 4.61 -0.55 2.40
N ALA A 28 4.92 -1.83 2.60
CA ALA A 28 6.27 -2.27 2.96
C ALA A 28 7.29 -1.91 1.86
N GLY A 29 6.94 -2.13 0.59
CA GLY A 29 7.76 -1.74 -0.55
C GLY A 29 7.99 -0.23 -0.63
N LEU A 30 6.95 0.58 -0.37
CA LEU A 30 7.05 2.04 -0.28
C LEU A 30 7.94 2.48 0.89
N MET A 31 7.82 1.88 2.07
CA MET A 31 8.67 2.18 3.23
C MET A 31 10.13 1.87 2.94
N ILE A 32 10.42 0.74 2.28
CA ILE A 32 11.77 0.36 1.87
C ILE A 32 12.29 1.34 0.80
N GLY A 33 11.51 1.63 -0.24
CA GLY A 33 11.89 2.57 -1.29
C GLY A 33 12.14 3.97 -0.74
N TYR A 34 11.29 4.46 0.15
CA TYR A 34 11.43 5.76 0.81
C TYR A 34 12.66 5.82 1.74
N SER A 35 12.88 4.78 2.54
CA SER A 35 14.03 4.72 3.45
C SER A 35 15.36 4.64 2.68
N VAL A 36 15.43 3.82 1.63
CA VAL A 36 16.66 3.60 0.85
C VAL A 36 16.96 4.77 -0.10
N ILE A 37 15.95 5.32 -0.79
CA ILE A 37 16.14 6.40 -1.78
C ILE A 37 16.11 7.78 -1.11
N GLY A 38 15.42 7.93 0.01
CA GLY A 38 15.23 9.20 0.69
C GLY A 38 16.29 9.53 1.73
N SER A 39 17.08 8.58 2.24
CA SER A 39 17.96 8.78 3.40
C SER A 39 17.23 9.31 4.66
N HIS A 40 15.92 9.10 4.75
CA HIS A 40 15.11 9.52 5.90
C HIS A 40 15.07 8.41 6.95
N SER A 41 15.23 8.78 8.23
CA SER A 41 15.36 7.87 9.36
C SER A 41 14.03 7.22 9.79
N ASN A 42 12.89 7.78 9.39
CA ASN A 42 11.57 7.36 9.84
C ASN A 42 10.72 6.80 8.69
N PRO A 43 10.62 5.47 8.55
CA PRO A 43 9.83 4.85 7.49
C PRO A 43 8.31 5.09 7.64
N TRP A 44 7.85 5.51 8.82
CA TRP A 44 6.45 5.89 9.07
C TRP A 44 6.01 7.19 8.38
N GLU A 45 6.96 7.97 7.85
CA GLU A 45 6.65 9.22 7.16
C GLU A 45 5.90 8.98 5.83
N ILE A 46 5.82 7.74 5.32
CA ILE A 46 4.99 7.42 4.14
C ILE A 46 3.49 7.73 4.34
N PHE A 47 3.03 7.84 5.59
CA PHE A 47 1.65 8.24 5.91
C PHE A 47 1.48 9.77 5.97
N SER A 48 2.56 10.55 5.92
CA SER A 48 2.50 12.01 5.94
C SER A 48 2.26 12.58 4.53
N PRO A 49 1.35 13.56 4.37
CA PRO A 49 1.18 14.29 3.10
C PRO A 49 2.46 14.97 2.59
N SER A 50 3.34 15.40 3.51
CA SER A 50 4.60 16.07 3.17
C SER A 50 5.55 15.17 2.37
N THR A 51 5.56 13.87 2.68
CA THR A 51 6.39 12.85 2.03
C THR A 51 6.00 12.65 0.58
N TRP A 52 4.70 12.56 0.31
CA TRP A 52 4.18 12.47 -1.05
C TRP A 52 4.55 13.69 -1.88
N GLY A 53 4.52 14.89 -1.29
CA GLY A 53 5.00 16.11 -1.93
C GLY A 53 6.47 16.04 -2.36
N GLN A 54 7.35 15.45 -1.54
CA GLN A 54 8.76 15.24 -1.89
C GLN A 54 8.93 14.18 -2.99
N VAL A 55 8.17 13.09 -2.94
CA VAL A 55 8.17 12.05 -3.98
C VAL A 55 7.76 12.66 -5.33
N PHE A 56 6.68 13.43 -5.36
CA PHE A 56 6.25 14.13 -6.58
C PHE A 56 7.30 15.13 -7.08
N LYS A 57 7.93 15.91 -6.18
CA LYS A 57 9.04 16.81 -6.59
C LYS A 57 10.20 16.05 -7.25
N LYS A 58 10.64 14.93 -6.66
CA LYS A 58 11.70 14.08 -7.24
C LYS A 58 11.30 13.51 -8.61
N LEU A 59 10.03 13.15 -8.80
CA LEU A 59 9.52 12.64 -10.08
C LEU A 59 9.36 13.73 -11.14
N THR A 60 9.03 14.96 -10.73
CA THR A 60 8.85 16.10 -11.63
C THR A 60 10.17 16.86 -11.90
N GLY A 61 11.25 16.53 -11.20
CA GLY A 61 12.60 17.04 -11.49
C GLY A 61 12.81 18.52 -11.12
N ASN A 62 12.05 19.04 -10.16
CA ASN A 62 12.16 20.42 -9.63
C ASN A 62 12.83 20.43 -8.26
#